data_AF-A0A0D0D269-F1
#
_entry.id   AF-A0A0D0D269-F1
#
_cell.length_a   1.000
_cell.length_b   1.000
_cell.length_c   1.000
_cell.angle_alpha   90.00
_cell.angle_beta   90.00
_cell.angle_gamma   90.00
#
_symmetry.space_group_name_H-M   'P 1'
#
loop_
_entity.id
_entity.type
_entity.pdbx_description
1 polymer ?
#
loop_
_entity_poly.entity_id
_entity_poly.type
_entity_poly.pdbx_seq_one_letter_code
_entity_poly.pdbx_strand_id
1 'polypeptide(L)'
;ISCTIIMYSYREMKKPKARQEGETVMVKLSSDEPFDTLQAQILKVISEALNPKLLTYDDYKITFTVPQHQMSPLSLKKESEYAHLLSVC
;
A
#
# COMPACT_ATOMS: atom_id res chain seq x y z
N ILE A 1 3.83 13.32 1.28
CA ILE A 1 4.28 12.24 2.20
C ILE A 1 5.11 11.24 1.41
N SER A 2 6.34 10.91 1.85
CA SER A 2 7.16 9.88 1.19
C SER A 2 6.88 8.52 1.85
N CYS A 3 6.45 7.53 1.06
CA CYS A 3 6.10 6.21 1.55
C CYS A 3 6.89 5.13 0.80
N THR A 4 7.19 4.03 1.49
CA THR A 4 7.74 2.83 0.88
C THR A 4 6.62 1.82 0.70
N ILE A 5 6.36 1.43 -0.54
CA ILE A 5 5.41 0.38 -0.89
C ILE A 5 6.18 -0.94 -1.01
N ILE A 6 5.72 -1.96 -0.30
CA ILE A 6 6.26 -3.31 -0.39
C ILE A 6 5.16 -4.22 -0.93
N MET A 7 5.40 -4.80 -2.09
CA MET A 7 4.45 -5.64 -2.81
C MET A 7 4.87 -7.10 -2.71
N TYR A 8 3.93 -7.96 -2.33
CA TYR A 8 4.16 -9.39 -2.25
C TYR A 8 3.26 -10.11 -3.24
N SER A 9 3.83 -11.01 -4.03
CA SER A 9 3.00 -11.89 -4.86
C SER A 9 2.21 -12.85 -3.97
N TYR A 10 1.09 -13.36 -4.49
CA TYR A 10 0.28 -14.35 -3.77
C TYR A 10 1.09 -15.60 -3.33
N ARG A 11 2.09 -16.00 -4.13
CA ARG A 11 2.98 -17.13 -3.79
C ARG A 11 3.88 -16.79 -2.60
N GLU A 12 4.43 -15.58 -2.58
CA GLU A 12 5.27 -15.08 -1.49
C GLU A 12 4.46 -14.95 -0.19
N MET A 13 3.21 -14.49 -0.24
CA MET A 13 2.37 -14.36 0.95
C MET A 13 2.09 -15.68 1.68
N LYS A 14 2.24 -16.84 1.01
CA LYS A 14 2.11 -18.17 1.64
C LYS A 14 3.35 -18.57 2.44
N LYS A 15 4.50 -17.93 2.19
CA LYS A 15 5.74 -18.21 2.93
C LYS A 15 5.69 -17.57 4.32
N PRO A 16 6.45 -18.10 5.30
CA PRO A 16 6.66 -17.42 6.57
C PRO A 16 7.24 -16.01 6.36
N LYS A 17 6.78 -15.02 7.13
CA LYS A 17 7.18 -13.59 6.99
C LYS A 17 8.69 -13.38 6.82
N ALA A 18 9.52 -14.11 7.57
CA ALA A 18 10.97 -14.02 7.52
C ALA A 18 11.61 -14.47 6.19
N ARG A 19 10.83 -15.10 5.30
CA ARG A 19 11.26 -15.63 4.00
C ARG A 19 10.46 -15.04 2.83
N GLN A 20 9.65 -14.01 3.07
CA GLN A 20 8.88 -13.34 2.03
C GLN A 20 9.80 -12.35 1.32
N GLU A 21 9.92 -12.50 0.00
CA GLU A 21 10.61 -11.52 -0.83
C GLU A 21 9.56 -10.61 -1.46
N GLY A 22 9.63 -9.33 -1.12
CA GLY A 22 8.72 -8.31 -1.62
C GLY A 22 9.44 -7.36 -2.56
N GLU A 23 8.75 -6.91 -3.60
CA GLU A 23 9.23 -5.83 -4.45
C GLU A 23 8.99 -4.51 -3.73
N THR A 24 10.05 -3.72 -3.58
CA THR A 24 10.02 -2.49 -2.77
C THR A 24 10.20 -1.27 -3.66
N VAL A 25 9.26 -0.33 -3.59
CA VAL A 25 9.28 0.92 -4.37
C VAL A 25 9.05 2.11 -3.43
N MET A 26 9.84 3.17 -3.58
CA MET A 26 9.61 4.44 -2.88
C MET A 26 8.75 5.36 -3.73
N VAL A 27 7.69 5.90 -3.14
CA VAL A 27 6.70 6.73 -3.83
C VAL A 27 6.39 7.97 -2.98
N LYS A 28 6.21 9.11 -3.64
CA LYS A 28 5.64 10.29 -2.99
C LYS A 28 4.13 10.31 -3.22
N LEU A 29 3.40 10.28 -2.13
CA LEU A 29 1.95 10.45 -2.10
C LEU A 29 1.63 11.88 -1.71
N SER A 30 0.67 12.50 -2.41
CA SER A 30 0.14 13.82 -2.04
C SER A 30 -0.82 13.66 -0.86
N SER A 31 -0.64 14.45 0.21
CA SER A 31 -1.54 14.43 1.38
C SER A 31 -2.87 15.12 1.14
N ASP A 32 -2.93 15.99 0.13
CA ASP A 32 -4.05 16.88 -0.12
C ASP A 32 -5.05 16.30 -1.14
N GLU A 33 -4.79 15.07 -1.59
CA GLU A 33 -5.59 14.39 -2.60
C GLU A 33 -6.69 13.52 -1.95
N PRO A 34 -7.86 13.38 -2.61
CA PRO A 34 -8.94 12.54 -2.12
C PRO A 34 -8.57 11.05 -2.17
N PHE A 35 -9.28 10.24 -1.39
CA PHE A 35 -9.00 8.81 -1.23
C PHE A 35 -8.94 8.06 -2.56
N ASP A 36 -9.86 8.33 -3.49
CA ASP A 36 -9.88 7.69 -4.80
C ASP A 36 -8.60 7.95 -5.61
N THR A 37 -7.99 9.14 -5.44
CA THR A 37 -6.74 9.48 -6.13
C THR A 37 -5.55 8.73 -5.53
N LEU A 38 -5.52 8.58 -4.20
CA LEU A 38 -4.56 7.71 -3.53
C LEU A 38 -4.69 6.26 -4.02
N GLN A 39 -5.91 5.74 -4.13
CA GLN A 39 -6.14 4.39 -4.65
C GLN A 39 -5.57 4.25 -6.07
N ALA A 40 -5.85 5.21 -6.94
CA ALA A 40 -5.32 5.24 -8.30
C ALA A 40 -3.78 5.33 -8.33
N GLN A 41 -3.15 6.10 -7.44
CA GLN A 41 -1.69 6.17 -7.33
C GLN A 41 -1.08 4.83 -6.91
N ILE A 42 -1.65 4.16 -5.91
CA ILE A 42 -1.20 2.83 -5.49
C ILE A 42 -1.34 1.82 -6.65
N LEU A 43 -2.48 1.83 -7.33
CA LEU A 43 -2.71 0.96 -8.49
C LEU A 43 -1.74 1.24 -9.63
N LYS A 44 -1.41 2.50 -9.89
CA LYS A 44 -0.39 2.88 -10.88
C LYS A 44 0.97 2.27 -10.53
N VAL A 45 1.40 2.36 -9.28
CA VAL A 45 2.68 1.78 -8.83
C VAL A 45 2.68 0.26 -8.98
N ILE A 46 1.58 -0.41 -8.61
CA ILE A 46 1.42 -1.85 -8.80
C ILE A 46 1.48 -2.21 -10.28
N SER A 47 0.85 -1.41 -11.14
CA SER A 47 0.86 -1.61 -12.59
C SER A 47 2.25 -1.47 -13.18
N GLU A 48 3.03 -0.49 -12.73
CA GLU A 48 4.38 -0.23 -13.21
C GLU A 48 5.37 -1.32 -12.75
N ALA A 49 5.22 -1.81 -11.53
CA ALA A 49 6.09 -2.83 -10.96
C ALA A 49 5.77 -4.26 -11.44
N LEU A 50 4.49 -4.66 -11.38
CA LEU A 50 4.07 -6.04 -11.58
C LEU A 50 3.40 -6.31 -12.94
N ASN A 51 3.05 -5.27 -13.69
CA ASN A 51 2.32 -5.34 -14.97
C ASN A 51 1.18 -6.40 -14.98
N PRO A 52 0.22 -6.32 -14.05
CA PRO A 52 -0.84 -7.31 -13.91
C PRO A 52 -1.85 -7.18 -15.07
N LYS A 53 -2.46 -8.31 -15.45
CA LYS A 53 -3.50 -8.34 -16.50
C LYS A 53 -4.79 -7.64 -16.11
N LEU A 54 -5.07 -7.55 -14.80
CA LEU A 54 -6.27 -6.96 -14.24
C LEU A 54 -5.87 -6.16 -13.00
N LEU A 55 -6.38 -4.94 -12.88
CA LEU A 55 -5.96 -3.97 -11.88
C LEU A 55 -7.19 -3.46 -11.13
N THR A 56 -7.60 -4.18 -10.08
CA THR A 56 -8.72 -3.82 -9.21
C THR A 56 -8.22 -3.66 -7.80
N TYR A 57 -8.56 -2.56 -7.12
CA TYR A 57 -8.10 -2.30 -5.75
C TYR A 57 -8.48 -3.42 -4.77
N ASP A 58 -9.69 -3.98 -4.92
CA ASP A 58 -10.22 -5.04 -4.05
C ASP A 58 -9.47 -6.38 -4.15
N ASP A 59 -8.72 -6.60 -5.24
CA ASP A 59 -7.91 -7.81 -5.43
C ASP A 59 -6.62 -7.78 -4.60
N TYR A 60 -6.30 -6.63 -3.98
CA TYR A 60 -5.09 -6.45 -3.19
C TYR A 60 -5.40 -6.27 -1.71
N LYS A 61 -4.60 -6.93 -0.88
CA LYS A 61 -4.56 -6.64 0.56
C LYS A 61 -3.59 -5.49 0.81
N ILE A 62 -4.11 -4.26 0.83
CA ILE A 62 -3.31 -3.06 1.06
C ILE A 62 -3.33 -2.71 2.55
N THR A 63 -2.13 -2.58 3.12
CA THR A 63 -1.95 -2.18 4.52
C THR A 63 -0.85 -1.15 4.64
N PHE A 64 -0.97 -0.26 5.62
CA PHE A 64 0.05 0.73 5.94
C PHE A 64 0.57 0.59 7.37
N THR A 65 1.80 1.02 7.58
CA THR A 65 2.42 1.22 8.89
C THR A 65 3.05 2.60 8.92
N VAL A 66 3.01 3.25 10.08
CA VAL A 66 3.71 4.50 10.31
C VAL A 66 4.75 4.23 11.39
N PRO A 67 6.06 4.35 11.09
CA PRO A 67 7.09 4.15 12.08
C PRO A 67 6.80 4.99 13.34
N GLN A 68 6.95 4.37 14.51
CA GLN A 68 6.76 4.98 15.85
C GLN A 68 5.32 5.36 16.23
N HIS A 69 4.43 5.62 15.26
CA HIS A 69 3.04 6.04 15.52
C HIS A 69 2.07 4.88 15.39
N GLN A 70 2.26 4.04 14.36
CA GLN A 70 1.38 2.93 14.02
C GLN A 70 2.20 1.74 13.51
N MET A 71 2.78 0.98 14.45
CA MET A 71 3.67 -0.13 14.14
C MET A 71 2.94 -1.38 13.65
N SER A 72 1.67 -1.55 14.01
CA SER A 72 0.85 -2.64 13.51
C SER A 72 0.23 -2.27 12.15
N PRO A 73 0.31 -3.17 11.14
CA PRO A 73 -0.29 -2.92 9.83
C PRO A 73 -1.79 -2.69 9.94
N LEU A 74 -2.25 -1.52 9.49
CA LEU A 74 -3.67 -1.19 9.35
C LEU A 74 -4.11 -1.40 7.92
N SER A 75 -5.37 -1.80 7.73
CA SER A 75 -5.98 -1.88 6.41
C SER A 75 -6.18 -0.48 5.84
N LEU A 76 -6.02 -0.35 4.53
CA LEU A 76 -6.37 0.85 3.78
C LEU A 76 -7.46 0.48 2.77
N LYS A 77 -8.71 0.48 3.21
CA LYS A 77 -9.90 0.12 2.41
C LYS A 77 -11.00 1.18 2.51
N LYS A 78 -11.02 1.91 3.61
CA LYS A 78 -12.04 2.91 3.90
C LYS A 78 -11.42 4.30 3.96
N GLU A 79 -12.21 5.29 3.58
CA GLU A 79 -11.85 6.69 3.69
C GLU A 79 -11.51 7.10 5.14
N SER A 80 -12.16 6.51 6.15
CA SER A 80 -11.82 6.73 7.56
C SER A 80 -10.41 6.27 7.92
N GLU A 81 -9.91 5.20 7.31
CA GLU A 81 -8.55 4.68 7.53
C GLU A 81 -7.52 5.56 6.83
N TYR A 82 -7.89 6.13 5.67
CA TYR A 82 -7.07 7.13 4.99
C TYR A 82 -7.00 8.45 5.77
N ALA A 83 -8.11 8.94 6.29
CA ALA A 83 -8.12 10.12 7.17
C ALA A 83 -7.22 9.89 8.41
N HIS A 84 -7.23 8.66 8.96
CA HIS A 84 -6.31 8.31 10.02
C HIS A 84 -4.85 8.38 9.56
N LEU A 85 -4.51 7.79 8.41
CA LEU A 85 -3.17 7.85 7.82
C LEU A 85 -2.69 9.30 7.66
N LEU A 86 -3.52 10.19 7.13
CA LEU A 86 -3.19 11.61 6.99
C LEU A 86 -3.01 12.33 8.34
N SER A 87 -3.74 11.92 9.38
CA SER A 87 -3.61 12.52 10.72
C SER A 87 -2.33 12.12 11.46
N VAL A 88 -1.74 10.97 11.09
CA VAL A 88 -0.54 10.41 11.74
C VAL A 88 0.73 10.55 10.90
N CYS A 89 0.62 11.08 9.67
CA CYS A 89 1.73 11.36 8.76
C CYS A 89 2.07 12.85 8.74
#